data_AF-A0A7X0GUV9-F1
#
_entry.id   AF-A0A7X0GUV9-F1
#
_cell.length_a   1.000
_cell.length_b   1.000
_cell.length_c   1.000
_cell.angle_alpha   90.00
_cell.angle_beta   90.00
_cell.angle_gamma   90.00
#
_symmetry.space_group_name_H-M   'P 1'
#
loop_
_entity.id
_entity.type
_entity.pdbx_description
1 polymer ?
#
loop_
_entity_poly.entity_id
_entity_poly.type
_entity_poly.pdbx_seq_one_letter_code
_entity_poly.pdbx_strand_id
1 'polypeptide(L)'
;MRTTRIRPAVPDRLRAWLATAAVLTASTATVLVQASPAFAVGTTFYASPSGSGTACSSSRPCSVTQAKSKVRATNNSMKGDITVELADGTYRLSAPLTFTSADSGTGGHTV
;
A
#
# COMPACT_ATOMS: atom_id res chain seq x y z
N MET A 1 -53.97 5.62 -78.49
CA MET A 1 -54.69 6.49 -77.51
C MET A 1 -54.04 6.31 -76.13
N ARG A 2 -53.98 7.37 -75.32
CA ARG A 2 -53.69 7.33 -73.86
C ARG A 2 -54.76 6.47 -73.13
N THR A 3 -54.64 5.93 -71.90
CA THR A 3 -53.71 6.05 -70.75
C THR A 3 -53.84 4.72 -69.93
N THR A 4 -53.14 4.41 -68.83
CA THR A 4 -53.17 5.05 -67.49
C THR A 4 -52.08 4.43 -66.58
N ARG A 5 -51.61 5.18 -65.57
CA ARG A 5 -50.58 4.77 -64.58
C ARG A 5 -51.15 3.88 -63.46
N ILE A 6 -50.28 3.19 -62.69
CA ILE A 6 -50.01 3.39 -61.24
C ILE A 6 -49.14 2.23 -60.65
N ARG A 7 -48.15 2.58 -59.82
CA ARG A 7 -47.32 1.74 -58.90
C ARG A 7 -47.82 2.00 -57.44
N PRO A 8 -47.41 1.31 -56.34
CA PRO A 8 -46.31 0.34 -56.12
C PRO A 8 -46.89 -1.03 -55.66
N ALA A 9 -46.34 -1.91 -54.80
CA ALA A 9 -45.17 -1.91 -53.88
C ALA A 9 -44.67 -3.36 -53.57
N VAL A 10 -43.77 -3.50 -52.59
CA VAL A 10 -43.25 -4.78 -52.05
C VAL A 10 -43.31 -4.76 -50.52
N PRO A 11 -43.61 -5.90 -49.87
CA PRO A 11 -43.13 -6.13 -48.49
C PRO A 11 -42.43 -7.48 -48.28
N ASP A 12 -41.55 -7.48 -47.27
CA ASP A 12 -40.71 -8.57 -46.76
C ASP A 12 -41.41 -9.91 -46.47
N ARG A 13 -40.74 -11.04 -46.77
CA ARG A 13 -40.70 -12.27 -45.93
C ARG A 13 -39.47 -13.16 -46.27
N LEU A 14 -38.42 -13.10 -45.45
CA LEU A 14 -37.40 -14.16 -45.31
C LEU A 14 -37.52 -14.68 -43.86
N ARG A 15 -38.04 -15.88 -43.59
CA ARG A 15 -37.44 -17.23 -43.76
C ARG A 15 -36.08 -17.37 -43.04
N ALA A 16 -35.81 -18.42 -42.26
CA ALA A 16 -36.65 -19.40 -41.54
C ALA A 16 -35.74 -20.30 -40.66
N TRP A 17 -36.12 -20.54 -39.41
CA TRP A 17 -35.85 -21.76 -38.61
C TRP A 17 -34.40 -22.21 -38.34
N LEU A 18 -34.08 -22.45 -37.06
CA LEU A 18 -33.72 -23.78 -36.50
C LEU A 18 -33.56 -23.69 -34.97
N ALA A 19 -33.84 -24.77 -34.25
CA ALA A 19 -33.85 -24.82 -32.78
C ALA A 19 -32.64 -25.58 -32.22
N THR A 20 -32.17 -25.23 -31.00
CA THR A 20 -31.34 -26.13 -30.18
C THR A 20 -31.32 -25.79 -28.68
N ALA A 21 -31.49 -26.85 -27.88
CA ALA A 21 -31.01 -27.11 -26.52
C ALA A 21 -30.72 -25.95 -25.53
N ALA A 22 -31.43 -25.96 -24.40
CA ALA A 22 -31.04 -25.23 -23.19
C ALA A 22 -29.78 -25.86 -22.55
N VAL A 23 -28.71 -25.08 -22.41
CA VAL A 23 -27.49 -25.49 -21.68
C VAL A 23 -27.48 -24.79 -20.33
N LEU A 24 -27.77 -25.54 -19.27
CA LEU A 24 -27.60 -25.10 -17.88
C LEU A 24 -26.12 -25.17 -17.50
N THR A 25 -25.36 -24.11 -17.80
CA THR A 25 -23.98 -23.97 -17.31
C THR A 25 -24.01 -23.62 -15.82
N ALA A 26 -23.73 -24.59 -14.96
CA ALA A 26 -23.55 -24.36 -13.53
C ALA A 26 -22.23 -23.60 -13.28
N SER A 27 -22.32 -22.27 -13.18
CA SER A 27 -21.17 -21.40 -12.92
C SER A 27 -20.64 -21.60 -11.50
N THR A 28 -19.56 -22.37 -11.35
CA THR A 28 -18.80 -22.47 -10.10
C THR A 28 -18.06 -21.16 -9.85
N ALA A 29 -18.66 -20.25 -9.09
CA ALA A 29 -18.04 -18.99 -8.70
C ALA A 29 -16.89 -19.24 -7.72
N THR A 30 -15.65 -19.16 -8.19
CA THR A 30 -14.46 -19.18 -7.34
C THR A 30 -14.35 -17.86 -6.57
N VAL A 31 -14.61 -17.90 -5.26
CA VAL A 31 -14.44 -16.72 -4.40
C VAL A 31 -12.94 -16.47 -4.18
N LEU A 32 -12.40 -15.48 -4.88
CA LEU A 32 -11.05 -14.97 -4.61
C LEU A 32 -11.07 -14.15 -3.30
N VAL A 33 -10.59 -14.77 -2.21
CA VAL A 33 -10.32 -14.05 -0.97
C VAL A 33 -9.11 -13.15 -1.19
N GLN A 34 -9.35 -11.86 -1.46
CA GLN A 34 -8.30 -10.86 -1.47
C GLN A 34 -7.86 -10.60 -0.03
N ALA A 35 -6.63 -10.98 0.31
CA ALA A 35 -6.03 -10.59 1.58
C ALA A 35 -5.79 -9.08 1.59
N SER A 36 -6.44 -8.37 2.50
CA SER A 36 -6.17 -6.94 2.72
C SER A 36 -4.71 -6.73 3.10
N PRO A 37 -4.05 -5.65 2.63
CA PRO A 37 -2.69 -5.34 3.06
C PRO A 37 -2.67 -5.11 4.57
N ALA A 38 -1.83 -5.87 5.28
CA ALA A 38 -1.55 -5.61 6.69
C ALA A 38 -0.71 -4.32 6.79
N PHE A 39 -1.29 -3.25 7.32
CA PHE A 39 -0.53 -2.06 7.68
C PHE A 39 0.39 -2.41 8.86
N ALA A 40 1.70 -2.52 8.60
CA ALA A 40 2.68 -2.67 9.67
C ALA A 40 2.64 -1.41 10.56
N VAL A 41 2.43 -1.60 11.86
CA VAL A 41 2.34 -0.51 12.86
C VAL A 41 3.76 -0.05 13.23
N GLY A 42 4.41 0.63 12.29
CA GLY A 42 5.77 1.13 12.45
C GLY A 42 5.86 2.45 13.24
N THR A 43 7.02 2.72 13.85
CA THR A 43 7.35 4.01 14.48
C THR A 43 8.60 4.61 13.84
N THR A 44 8.45 5.75 13.15
CA THR A 44 9.60 6.46 12.56
C THR A 44 10.07 7.62 13.45
N PHE A 45 11.34 7.61 13.82
CA PHE A 45 12.05 8.75 14.40
C PHE A 45 12.96 9.39 13.35
N TYR A 46 13.07 10.71 13.37
CA TYR A 46 13.86 11.48 12.43
C TYR A 46 15.02 12.18 13.15
N ALA A 47 16.23 12.02 12.61
CA ALA A 47 17.43 12.69 13.09
C ALA A 47 18.16 13.43 11.96
N SER A 48 18.88 14.49 12.31
CA SER A 48 19.73 15.26 11.40
C SER A 48 21.04 15.68 12.07
N PRO A 49 22.10 16.03 11.32
CA PRO A 49 23.39 16.42 11.89
C PRO A 49 23.33 17.62 12.86
N SER A 50 22.35 18.51 12.67
CA SER A 50 22.07 19.70 13.49
C SER A 50 20.77 19.60 14.30
N GLY A 51 20.18 18.40 14.38
CA GLY A 51 18.86 18.18 14.96
C GLY A 51 18.80 18.44 16.47
N SER A 52 17.79 19.20 16.89
CA SER A 52 17.58 19.66 18.27
C SER A 52 16.16 19.41 18.80
N GLY A 53 15.27 18.81 18.00
CA GLY A 53 13.93 18.46 18.45
C GLY A 53 13.92 17.33 19.47
N THR A 54 13.14 17.45 20.54
CA THR A 54 13.05 16.41 21.59
C THR A 54 12.10 15.26 21.26
N ALA A 55 11.28 15.42 20.23
CA ALA A 55 10.31 14.43 19.74
C ALA A 55 10.83 13.59 18.57
N CYS A 56 11.95 13.96 17.94
CA CYS A 56 12.47 13.33 16.72
C CYS A 56 11.42 13.24 15.58
N SER A 57 10.66 14.32 15.33
CA SER A 57 9.66 14.37 14.24
C SER A 57 10.30 14.85 12.94
N SER A 58 9.73 14.49 11.78
CA SER A 58 10.21 14.93 10.46
C SER A 58 10.33 16.45 10.33
N SER A 59 9.36 17.19 10.88
CA SER A 59 9.34 18.66 10.92
C SER A 59 10.36 19.29 11.88
N ARG A 60 10.90 18.51 12.83
CA ARG A 60 11.87 18.98 13.84
C ARG A 60 12.72 17.81 14.33
N PRO A 61 13.66 17.33 13.50
CA PRO A 61 14.47 16.16 13.79
C PRO A 61 15.38 16.38 15.00
N CYS A 62 15.80 15.28 15.61
CA CYS A 62 16.66 15.26 16.79
C CYS A 62 18.12 14.92 16.43
N SER A 63 19.01 14.90 17.43
CA SER A 63 20.35 14.34 17.22
C SER A 63 20.29 12.81 17.17
N VAL A 64 21.23 12.18 16.46
CA VAL A 64 21.28 10.71 16.35
C VAL A 64 21.42 10.01 17.72
N THR A 65 22.13 10.64 18.68
CA THR A 65 22.21 10.17 20.07
C THR A 65 20.85 10.21 20.77
N GLN A 66 20.04 11.24 20.52
CA GLN A 66 18.70 11.33 21.10
C GLN A 66 17.71 10.38 20.41
N ALA A 67 17.83 10.15 19.10
CA ALA A 67 17.07 9.12 18.39
C ALA A 67 17.32 7.73 18.99
N LYS A 68 18.58 7.37 19.23
CA LYS A 68 18.96 6.12 19.91
C LYS A 68 18.37 6.02 21.33
N SER A 69 18.35 7.12 22.10
CA SER A 69 17.66 7.14 23.40
C SER A 69 16.15 6.93 23.28
N LYS A 70 15.50 7.47 22.23
CA LYS A 70 14.07 7.26 21.96
C LYS A 70 13.77 5.81 21.56
N VAL A 71 14.57 5.23 20.66
CA VAL A 71 14.52 3.81 20.31
C VAL A 71 14.50 2.95 21.57
N ARG A 72 15.48 3.09 22.47
CA ARG A 72 15.54 2.33 23.74
C ARG A 72 14.30 2.48 24.61
N ALA A 73 13.70 3.68 24.66
CA ALA A 73 12.51 3.94 25.46
C ALA A 73 11.24 3.30 24.86
N THR A 74 11.16 3.14 23.54
CA THR A 74 10.02 2.53 22.82
C THR A 74 10.19 1.02 22.61
N ASN A 75 11.42 0.52 22.46
CA ASN A 75 11.75 -0.84 22.06
C ASN A 75 11.06 -1.92 22.91
N ASN A 76 11.09 -1.79 24.24
CA ASN A 76 10.48 -2.75 25.18
C ASN A 76 8.94 -2.86 25.06
N SER A 77 8.27 -1.90 24.39
CA SER A 77 6.82 -1.85 24.23
C SER A 77 6.37 -1.74 22.77
N MET A 78 7.29 -1.92 21.80
CA MET A 78 7.00 -1.85 20.37
C MET A 78 5.91 -2.85 19.92
N LYS A 79 5.21 -2.53 18.83
CA LYS A 79 4.09 -3.32 18.24
C LYS A 79 4.24 -3.54 16.73
N GLY A 80 5.42 -3.20 16.23
CA GLY A 80 5.83 -3.12 14.84
C GLY A 80 7.18 -2.42 14.81
N ASP A 81 7.82 -2.43 13.64
CA ASP A 81 9.23 -2.04 13.52
C ASP A 81 9.46 -0.56 13.85
N ILE A 82 10.62 -0.26 14.43
CA ILE A 82 11.07 1.12 14.61
C ILE A 82 12.04 1.43 13.47
N THR A 83 11.95 2.64 12.91
CA THR A 83 12.89 3.14 11.90
C THR A 83 13.48 4.45 12.38
N VAL A 84 14.80 4.60 12.27
CA VAL A 84 15.46 5.91 12.45
C VAL A 84 15.87 6.44 11.08
N GLU A 85 15.11 7.41 10.56
CA GLU A 85 15.43 8.09 9.32
C GLU A 85 16.48 9.19 9.58
N LEU A 86 17.58 9.13 8.84
CA LEU A 86 18.69 10.07 8.94
C LEU A 86 18.64 11.03 7.75
N ALA A 87 18.52 12.32 8.03
CA ALA A 87 18.72 13.35 7.02
C ALA A 87 20.20 13.41 6.59
N ASP A 88 20.45 13.88 5.37
CA ASP A 88 21.77 13.98 4.78
C ASP A 88 22.76 14.81 5.61
N GLY A 89 24.04 14.42 5.54
CA GLY A 89 25.18 15.16 6.07
C GLY A 89 26.03 14.39 7.07
N THR A 90 26.98 15.10 7.69
CA THR A 90 28.01 14.49 8.56
C THR A 90 27.65 14.58 10.04
N TYR A 91 27.30 13.45 10.63
CA TYR A 91 27.03 13.32 12.06
C TYR A 91 28.34 13.31 12.86
N ARG A 92 28.80 14.50 13.29
CA ARG A 92 29.99 14.63 14.14
C ARG A 92 29.65 14.26 15.58
N LEU A 93 30.34 13.26 16.12
CA LEU A 93 30.18 12.78 17.49
C LEU A 93 31.49 12.97 18.26
N SER A 94 31.40 13.34 19.54
CA SER A 94 32.55 13.43 20.45
C SER A 94 32.99 12.07 21.03
N ALA A 95 32.15 11.04 20.88
CA ALA A 95 32.40 9.67 21.30
C ALA A 95 31.66 8.69 20.36
N PRO A 96 32.04 7.40 20.30
CA PRO A 96 31.35 6.41 19.48
C PRO A 96 29.86 6.25 19.83
N LEU A 97 29.02 6.03 18.81
CA LEU A 97 27.61 5.68 18.98
C LEU A 97 27.49 4.17 19.29
N THR A 98 27.72 3.78 20.54
CA THR A 98 27.73 2.36 20.94
C THR A 98 26.33 1.76 21.04
N PHE A 99 26.03 0.77 20.18
CA PHE A 99 24.82 -0.04 20.27
C PHE A 99 25.02 -1.26 21.19
N THR A 100 23.96 -1.68 21.87
CA THR A 100 23.90 -2.89 22.70
C THR A 100 22.57 -3.61 22.46
N SER A 101 22.34 -4.77 23.10
CA SER A 101 21.08 -5.52 23.00
C SER A 101 19.81 -4.73 23.34
N ALA A 102 19.94 -3.63 24.11
CA ALA A 102 18.84 -2.72 24.41
C ALA A 102 18.36 -1.89 23.20
N ASP A 103 19.18 -1.81 22.15
CA ASP A 103 18.85 -1.15 20.88
C ASP A 103 18.32 -2.14 19.82
N SER A 104 18.33 -3.45 20.08
CA SER A 104 17.84 -4.49 19.16
C SER A 104 16.33 -4.69 19.30
N GLY A 105 15.61 -4.80 18.19
CA GLY A 105 14.16 -5.02 18.19
C GLY A 105 13.70 -6.24 18.99
N THR A 106 12.48 -6.17 19.51
CA THR A 106 11.87 -7.20 20.37
C THR A 106 10.54 -7.70 19.81
N GLY A 107 10.03 -8.82 20.34
CA GLY A 107 8.70 -9.33 19.97
C GLY A 107 8.56 -9.86 18.53
N GLY A 108 9.68 -10.06 17.82
CA GLY A 108 9.68 -10.43 16.39
C GLY A 108 9.78 -9.24 15.43
N HIS A 109 10.03 -8.03 15.93
CA HIS A 109 10.16 -6.79 15.16
C HIS A 109 11.62 -6.32 15.04
N THR A 110 11.89 -5.42 14.10
CA THR A 110 13.22 -4.83 13.85
C THR A 110 13.33 -3.36 14.27
N VAL A 111 14.57 -2.89 14.39
CA VAL A 111 15.01 -1.51 14.66
C VAL A 111 16.11 -1.16 13.65
#